data_AF-A0A6N7NYA0-F1
#
_entry.id   AF-A0A6N7NYA0-F1
#
_cell.length_a   1.000
_cell.length_b   1.000
_cell.length_c   1.000
_cell.angle_alpha   90.00
_cell.angle_beta   90.00
_cell.angle_gamma   90.00
#
_symmetry.space_group_name_H-M   'P 1'
#
loop_
_entity.id
_entity.type
_entity.pdbx_description
1 polymer ?
#
loop_
_entity_poly.entity_id
_entity_poly.type
_entity_poly.pdbx_seq_one_letter_code
_entity_poly.pdbx_strand_id
1 'polypeptide(L)'
;MTFWRMQLHPSDSTRAVAHTTRSLGLGYVGLDFASPPGDLTDVKQQDIDQSQRDYWDFAHCMEVGDIILVVAHHYPCALARVTGPYNYIRAPEAELGVWFRHFRKVEVLGYYADIVTHPAKWEKTTMTDTISILRDPDSASYQLISKWLAKLGE
;
A
#
# COMPACT_ATOMS: atom_id res chain seq x y z
N MET A 1 -8.79 -9.44 -9.31
CA MET A 1 -8.95 -8.45 -8.24
C MET A 1 -8.58 -9.10 -6.92
N THR A 2 -7.42 -8.73 -6.41
CA THR A 2 -6.83 -9.18 -5.14
C THR A 2 -6.86 -8.04 -4.14
N PHE A 3 -6.99 -8.37 -2.85
CA PHE A 3 -6.93 -7.39 -1.77
C PHE A 3 -5.53 -7.36 -1.16
N TRP A 4 -5.06 -6.15 -0.93
CA TRP A 4 -3.76 -5.84 -0.38
C TRP A 4 -3.92 -4.93 0.83
N ARG A 5 -2.92 -4.94 1.69
CA ARG A 5 -2.78 -3.99 2.79
C ARG A 5 -1.37 -3.43 2.80
N MET A 6 -1.22 -2.13 3.02
CA MET A 6 0.07 -1.46 2.89
C MET A 6 0.27 -0.33 3.91
N GLN A 7 1.44 -0.28 4.55
CA GLN A 7 1.96 0.91 5.23
C GLN A 7 2.69 1.80 4.21
N LEU A 8 2.22 3.03 4.05
CA LEU A 8 2.75 3.95 3.04
C LEU A 8 3.54 5.11 3.67
N HIS A 9 4.63 4.77 4.35
CA HIS A 9 5.57 5.74 4.90
C HIS A 9 6.99 5.18 4.99
N PRO A 10 8.02 6.06 4.96
CA PRO A 10 9.40 5.64 5.21
C PRO A 10 9.57 5.22 6.68
N SER A 11 10.75 4.73 7.03
CA SER A 11 11.08 4.29 8.40
C SER A 11 10.89 5.37 9.46
N ASP A 12 10.90 6.65 9.08
CA ASP A 12 10.48 7.75 9.96
C ASP A 12 8.96 7.75 10.15
N SER A 13 8.52 7.08 11.20
CA SER A 13 7.12 7.00 11.55
C SER A 13 6.57 8.37 12.01
N THR A 14 7.38 9.30 12.50
CA THR A 14 6.93 10.62 13.02
C THR A 14 6.06 11.39 12.01
N ARG A 15 6.31 11.19 10.71
CA ARG A 15 5.60 11.86 9.61
C ARG A 15 4.77 10.91 8.74
N ALA A 16 4.42 9.72 9.23
CA ALA A 16 3.78 8.69 8.41
C ALA A 16 2.52 9.17 7.68
N VAL A 17 1.60 9.84 8.39
CA VAL A 17 0.35 10.36 7.80
C VAL A 17 0.64 11.38 6.70
N ALA A 18 1.62 12.25 6.89
CA ALA A 18 2.01 13.24 5.89
C ALA A 18 2.59 12.57 4.65
N HIS A 19 3.46 11.57 4.81
CA HIS A 19 3.99 10.78 3.70
C HIS A 19 2.88 10.03 2.95
N THR A 20 2.00 9.34 3.68
CA THR A 20 0.86 8.62 3.09
C THR A 20 -0.03 9.55 2.30
N THR A 21 -0.47 10.66 2.90
CA THR A 21 -1.37 11.63 2.25
C THR A 21 -0.72 12.25 1.01
N ARG A 22 0.58 12.59 1.08
CA ARG A 22 1.32 13.13 -0.06
C ARG A 22 1.40 12.13 -1.21
N SER A 23 1.79 10.89 -0.94
CA SER A 23 1.88 9.85 -1.97
C SER A 23 0.52 9.58 -2.63
N LEU A 24 -0.54 9.50 -1.83
CA LEU A 24 -1.91 9.33 -2.34
C LEU A 24 -2.37 10.55 -3.16
N GLY A 25 -2.07 11.77 -2.72
CA GLY A 25 -2.39 12.99 -3.46
C GLY A 25 -1.64 13.10 -4.78
N LEU A 26 -0.47 12.47 -4.91
CA LEU A 26 0.27 12.33 -6.16
C LEU A 26 -0.25 11.17 -7.04
N GLY A 27 -1.16 10.34 -6.53
CA GLY A 27 -1.72 9.19 -7.26
C GLY A 27 -0.80 7.96 -7.27
N TYR A 28 0.00 7.77 -6.21
CA TYR A 28 0.96 6.66 -6.15
C TYR A 28 0.96 5.93 -4.80
N VAL A 29 1.18 4.62 -4.87
CA VAL A 29 1.69 3.82 -3.74
C VAL A 29 3.06 3.25 -4.11
N GLY A 30 3.88 2.98 -3.11
CA GLY A 30 5.20 2.44 -3.35
C GLY A 30 5.97 2.12 -2.09
N LEU A 31 7.06 1.38 -2.28
CA LEU A 31 7.91 0.87 -1.23
C LEU A 31 9.37 1.10 -1.57
N ASP A 32 10.19 1.18 -0.52
CA ASP A 32 11.62 1.38 -0.67
C ASP A 32 12.43 0.63 0.38
N PHE A 33 13.71 0.48 0.09
CA PHE A 33 14.65 -0.31 0.88
C PHE A 33 15.84 0.54 1.34
N ALA A 34 16.27 0.32 2.60
CA ALA A 34 17.50 0.91 3.12
C ALA A 34 18.72 0.47 2.29
N SER A 35 18.76 -0.81 1.91
CA SER A 35 19.76 -1.41 1.02
C SER A 35 19.04 -1.85 -0.26
N PRO A 36 19.13 -1.10 -1.36
CA PRO A 36 18.27 -1.29 -2.53
C PRO A 36 18.71 -2.49 -3.36
N PRO A 37 17.82 -3.45 -3.66
CA PRO A 37 18.17 -4.62 -4.48
C PRO A 37 18.27 -4.33 -5.99
N GLY A 38 18.02 -3.08 -6.43
CA GLY A 38 17.81 -2.77 -7.85
C GLY A 38 16.35 -2.98 -8.23
N ASP A 39 16.05 -3.26 -9.50
CA ASP A 39 14.69 -3.55 -9.93
C ASP A 39 14.25 -4.95 -9.45
N LEU A 40 13.10 -5.03 -8.78
CA LEU A 40 12.56 -6.30 -8.28
C LEU A 40 12.14 -7.25 -9.40
N THR A 41 11.96 -6.78 -10.63
CA THR A 41 11.69 -7.65 -11.79
C THR A 41 12.92 -8.44 -12.24
N ASP A 42 14.12 -7.99 -11.87
CA ASP A 42 15.38 -8.64 -12.25
C ASP A 42 15.79 -9.74 -11.24
N VAL A 43 15.04 -9.89 -10.15
CA VAL A 43 15.35 -10.83 -9.06
C VAL A 43 14.39 -12.02 -9.12
N LYS A 44 14.95 -13.24 -9.06
CA LYS A 44 14.13 -14.46 -8.98
C LYS A 44 13.56 -14.61 -7.57
N GLN A 45 12.31 -15.07 -7.48
CA GLN A 45 11.60 -15.24 -6.21
C GLN A 45 12.38 -16.10 -5.19
N GLN A 46 13.05 -17.15 -5.67
CA GLN A 46 13.83 -18.07 -4.85
C GLN A 46 15.09 -17.43 -4.22
N ASP A 47 15.57 -16.33 -4.80
CA ASP A 47 16.74 -15.60 -4.35
C ASP A 47 16.37 -14.48 -3.36
N ILE A 48 15.06 -14.30 -3.09
CA ILE A 48 14.55 -13.33 -2.11
C ILE A 48 14.28 -14.03 -0.78
N ASP A 49 14.76 -13.41 0.31
CA ASP A 49 14.48 -13.84 1.68
C ASP A 49 12.97 -13.99 1.89
N GLN A 50 12.55 -15.06 2.58
CA GLN A 50 11.13 -15.31 2.85
C GLN A 50 10.42 -14.11 3.50
N SER A 51 11.12 -13.39 4.38
CA SER A 51 10.61 -12.17 5.03
C SER A 51 10.40 -10.98 4.08
N GLN A 52 10.92 -11.06 2.86
CA GLN A 52 10.85 -10.00 1.84
C GLN A 52 9.99 -10.40 0.63
N ARG A 53 9.37 -11.59 0.67
CA ARG A 53 8.52 -12.07 -0.43
C ARG A 53 7.34 -11.16 -0.73
N ASP A 54 6.80 -10.49 0.28
CA ASP A 54 5.72 -9.52 0.06
C ASP A 54 6.15 -8.36 -0.85
N TYR A 55 7.44 -7.99 -0.83
CA TYR A 55 7.99 -7.00 -1.74
C TYR A 55 8.14 -7.54 -3.16
N TRP A 56 8.52 -8.82 -3.30
CA TRP A 56 8.52 -9.49 -4.60
C TRP A 56 7.10 -9.53 -5.17
N ASP A 57 6.12 -9.92 -4.34
CA ASP A 57 4.72 -9.96 -4.69
C ASP A 57 4.19 -8.59 -5.14
N PHE A 58 4.66 -7.49 -4.56
CA PHE A 58 4.33 -6.15 -5.04
C PHE A 58 4.75 -5.90 -6.51
N ALA A 59 5.90 -6.43 -6.93
CA ALA A 59 6.38 -6.27 -8.30
C ALA A 59 5.73 -7.25 -9.27
N HIS A 60 5.49 -8.49 -8.85
CA HIS A 60 5.11 -9.59 -9.74
C HIS A 60 3.65 -10.03 -9.65
N CYS A 61 3.00 -9.86 -8.50
CA CYS A 61 1.65 -10.37 -8.23
C CYS A 61 0.58 -9.28 -8.20
N MET A 62 0.92 -8.04 -7.86
CA MET A 62 -0.06 -6.94 -7.84
C MET A 62 -0.43 -6.53 -9.28
N GLU A 63 -1.72 -6.49 -9.56
CA GLU A 63 -2.24 -6.19 -10.91
C GLU A 63 -3.11 -4.92 -10.93
N VAL A 64 -3.32 -4.37 -12.13
CA VAL A 64 -4.30 -3.30 -12.33
C VAL A 64 -5.69 -3.81 -11.95
N GLY A 65 -6.43 -3.02 -11.19
CA GLY A 65 -7.74 -3.38 -10.63
C GLY A 65 -7.68 -3.97 -9.23
N ASP A 66 -6.50 -4.29 -8.70
CA ASP A 66 -6.36 -4.70 -7.30
C ASP A 66 -6.68 -3.56 -6.33
N ILE A 67 -7.13 -3.92 -5.13
CA ILE A 67 -7.55 -2.99 -4.09
C ILE A 67 -6.56 -3.01 -2.94
N ILE A 68 -6.16 -1.82 -2.48
CA ILE A 68 -5.19 -1.63 -1.41
C ILE A 68 -5.86 -0.88 -0.26
N LEU A 69 -5.89 -1.52 0.91
CA LEU A 69 -6.11 -0.84 2.17
C LEU A 69 -4.81 -0.16 2.61
N VAL A 70 -4.76 1.16 2.48
CA VAL A 70 -3.60 1.96 2.88
C VAL A 70 -3.74 2.31 4.36
N VAL A 71 -2.70 2.02 5.13
CA VAL A 71 -2.63 2.16 6.59
C VAL A 71 -1.53 3.16 6.94
N ALA A 72 -1.82 4.06 7.88
CA ALA A 72 -0.83 4.93 8.50
C ALA A 72 -0.84 4.68 10.02
N HIS A 73 0.30 4.34 10.62
CA HIS A 73 0.41 4.10 12.08
C HIS A 73 -0.60 3.10 12.66
N HIS A 74 -0.89 2.03 11.93
CA HIS A 74 -1.89 1.02 12.30
C HIS A 74 -3.36 1.49 12.24
N TYR A 75 -3.65 2.64 11.63
CA TYR A 75 -5.02 3.05 11.33
C TYR A 75 -5.28 3.01 9.82
N PRO A 76 -6.42 2.45 9.39
CA PRO A 76 -6.91 2.64 8.03
C PRO A 76 -6.89 4.12 7.66
N CYS A 77 -6.30 4.44 6.52
CA CYS A 77 -6.19 5.80 6.01
C CYS A 77 -7.07 5.97 4.77
N ALA A 78 -6.88 5.11 3.77
CA ALA A 78 -7.58 5.20 2.50
C ALA A 78 -7.78 3.82 1.88
N LEU A 79 -8.77 3.74 1.00
CA LEU A 79 -8.92 2.63 0.06
C LEU A 79 -8.50 3.13 -1.32
N ALA A 80 -7.62 2.39 -1.98
CA ALA A 80 -7.10 2.76 -3.29
C ALA A 80 -7.19 1.58 -4.27
N ARG A 81 -7.41 1.88 -5.55
CA ARG A 81 -7.37 0.91 -6.64
C ARG A 81 -6.11 1.11 -7.46
N VAL A 82 -5.45 0.02 -7.82
CA VAL A 82 -4.29 0.03 -8.72
C VAL A 82 -4.74 0.35 -10.13
N THR A 83 -4.21 1.42 -10.71
CA THR A 83 -4.57 1.91 -12.06
C THR A 83 -3.41 1.84 -13.06
N GLY A 84 -2.20 1.50 -12.60
CA GLY A 84 -1.03 1.33 -13.46
C GLY A 84 -0.15 0.14 -13.08
N PRO A 85 0.68 -0.32 -14.03
CA PRO A 85 1.60 -1.42 -13.80
C PRO A 85 2.69 -1.03 -12.79
N TYR A 86 3.48 -2.02 -12.38
CA TYR A 86 4.71 -1.80 -11.61
C TYR A 86 5.66 -0.89 -12.37
N ASN A 87 6.32 0.01 -11.63
CA ASN A 87 7.36 0.89 -12.12
C ASN A 87 8.52 0.95 -11.12
N TYR A 88 9.71 1.17 -11.65
CA TYR A 88 10.93 1.34 -10.90
C TYR A 88 11.73 2.54 -11.40
N ILE A 89 12.25 3.35 -10.48
CA ILE A 89 13.22 4.42 -10.75
C ILE A 89 14.51 4.15 -9.97
N ARG A 90 15.67 4.43 -10.57
CA ARG A 90 16.97 4.14 -9.95
C ARG A 90 17.27 5.01 -8.73
N ALA A 91 16.74 6.22 -8.71
CA ALA A 91 16.83 7.14 -7.59
C ALA A 91 15.48 7.85 -7.42
N PRO A 92 15.02 8.09 -6.18
CA PRO A 92 13.85 8.92 -5.95
C PRO A 92 14.05 10.29 -6.60
N GLU A 93 13.13 10.68 -7.47
CA GLU A 93 13.20 11.94 -8.19
C GLU A 93 12.45 13.01 -7.40
N ALA A 94 13.16 14.05 -6.96
CA ALA A 94 12.62 15.07 -6.06
C ALA A 94 11.36 15.76 -6.64
N GLU A 95 11.29 15.90 -7.97
CA GLU A 95 10.16 16.49 -8.69
C GLU A 95 8.92 15.59 -8.68
N LEU A 96 9.08 14.27 -8.67
CA LEU A 96 7.96 13.33 -8.52
C LEU A 96 7.39 13.36 -7.10
N GLY A 97 8.12 13.90 -6.12
CA GLY A 97 7.66 14.08 -4.74
C GLY A 97 7.43 12.78 -3.97
N VAL A 98 7.79 11.63 -4.56
CA VAL A 98 7.71 10.30 -3.96
C VAL A 98 9.04 9.93 -3.31
N TRP A 99 8.97 9.29 -2.14
CA TRP A 99 10.14 8.89 -1.36
C TRP A 99 10.65 7.48 -1.69
N PHE A 100 9.96 6.78 -2.60
CA PHE A 100 10.20 5.37 -2.93
C PHE A 100 10.63 5.19 -4.38
N ARG A 101 11.29 4.07 -4.66
CA ARG A 101 11.75 3.68 -6.00
C ARG A 101 10.82 2.71 -6.71
N HIS A 102 10.10 1.88 -5.96
CA HIS A 102 9.18 0.88 -6.49
C HIS A 102 7.76 1.38 -6.30
N PHE A 103 7.00 1.56 -7.38
CA PHE A 103 5.70 2.20 -7.27
C PHE A 103 4.70 1.78 -8.33
N ARG A 104 3.43 2.08 -8.04
CA ARG A 104 2.28 1.89 -8.92
C ARG A 104 1.38 3.10 -8.85
N LYS A 105 0.75 3.42 -9.99
CA LYS A 105 -0.32 4.41 -10.02
C LYS A 105 -1.55 3.85 -9.33
N VAL A 106 -2.22 4.71 -8.57
CA VAL A 106 -3.48 4.39 -7.91
C VAL A 106 -4.47 5.53 -8.04
N GLU A 107 -5.74 5.19 -7.95
CA GLU A 107 -6.81 6.13 -7.62
C GLU A 107 -7.30 5.88 -6.20
N VAL A 108 -7.58 6.95 -5.45
CA VAL A 108 -8.19 6.83 -4.12
C VAL A 108 -9.70 6.71 -4.29
N LEU A 109 -10.26 5.60 -3.83
CA LEU A 109 -11.70 5.35 -3.82
C LEU A 109 -12.41 6.04 -2.65
N GLY A 110 -11.67 6.32 -1.57
CA GLY A 110 -12.15 7.12 -0.45
C GLY A 110 -11.19 7.11 0.73
N TYR A 111 -11.40 8.03 1.67
CA TYR A 111 -10.66 8.09 2.92
C TYR A 111 -11.47 7.52 4.09
N TYR A 112 -10.79 6.87 5.03
CA TYR A 112 -11.46 6.17 6.12
C TYR A 112 -12.22 7.13 7.03
N ALA A 113 -11.68 8.35 7.19
CA ALA A 113 -12.29 9.43 7.93
C ALA A 113 -13.66 9.87 7.37
N ASP A 114 -13.92 9.65 6.09
CA ASP A 114 -15.21 9.96 5.46
C ASP A 114 -16.27 8.91 5.79
N ILE A 115 -15.86 7.69 6.16
CA ILE A 115 -16.76 6.59 6.53
C ILE A 115 -16.98 6.51 8.04
N VAL A 116 -15.89 6.58 8.81
CA VAL A 116 -15.94 6.56 10.27
C VAL A 116 -15.55 7.95 10.77
N THR A 117 -16.53 8.83 10.85
CA THR A 117 -16.30 10.25 11.17
C THR A 117 -15.94 10.51 12.63
N HIS A 118 -16.13 9.52 13.51
CA HIS A 118 -15.80 9.61 14.94
C HIS A 118 -14.47 8.91 15.23
N PRO A 119 -13.35 9.62 15.46
CA PRO A 119 -12.02 9.03 15.62
C PRO A 119 -11.92 7.99 16.75
N ALA A 120 -12.70 8.15 17.82
CA ALA A 120 -12.74 7.20 18.92
C ALA A 120 -13.29 5.81 18.53
N LYS A 121 -13.95 5.69 17.38
CA LYS A 121 -14.49 4.44 16.82
C LYS A 121 -13.59 3.83 15.75
N TRP A 122 -12.42 4.42 15.49
CA TRP A 122 -11.52 3.91 14.47
C TRP A 122 -10.96 2.56 14.88
N GLU A 123 -11.15 1.59 13.99
CA GLU A 123 -10.57 0.26 14.16
C GLU A 123 -9.07 0.32 13.91
N LYS A 124 -8.29 -0.32 14.78
CA LYS A 124 -6.85 -0.49 14.56
C LYS A 124 -6.61 -1.69 13.66
N THR A 125 -5.77 -1.50 12.67
CA THR A 125 -5.25 -2.55 11.80
C THR A 125 -3.77 -2.74 12.13
N THR A 126 -3.46 -3.64 13.05
CA THR A 126 -2.07 -3.96 13.40
C THR A 126 -1.33 -4.47 12.16
N MET A 127 -0.18 -3.88 11.90
CA MET A 127 0.70 -4.18 10.77
C MET A 127 1.94 -4.86 11.33
N THR A 128 2.25 -6.04 10.81
CA THR A 128 3.51 -6.76 11.06
C THR A 128 4.50 -6.58 9.92
N ASP A 129 3.98 -6.27 8.73
CA ASP A 129 4.71 -6.20 7.47
C ASP A 129 4.32 -4.92 6.72
N THR A 130 5.23 -4.38 5.90
CA THR A 130 4.99 -3.14 5.14
C THR A 130 3.86 -3.31 4.12
N ILE A 131 3.78 -4.48 3.49
CA ILE A 131 2.75 -4.80 2.50
C ILE A 131 2.42 -6.29 2.62
N SER A 132 1.18 -6.68 2.38
CA SER A 132 0.80 -8.10 2.33
C SER A 132 -0.40 -8.31 1.42
N ILE A 133 -0.43 -9.47 0.74
CA ILE A 133 -1.63 -9.98 0.09
C ILE A 133 -2.59 -10.50 1.17
N LEU A 134 -3.84 -10.05 1.14
CA LEU A 134 -4.89 -10.52 2.04
C LEU A 134 -5.55 -11.76 1.43
N ARG A 135 -5.10 -12.93 1.87
CA ARG A 135 -5.63 -14.23 1.40
C ARG A 135 -6.77 -14.78 2.24
N ASP A 136 -6.84 -14.40 3.51
CA ASP A 136 -7.85 -14.86 4.46
C ASP A 136 -9.08 -13.92 4.43
N PRO A 137 -10.23 -14.39 3.92
CA PRO A 137 -11.46 -13.61 3.87
C PRO A 137 -11.98 -13.22 5.26
N ASP A 138 -11.65 -13.97 6.30
CA ASP A 138 -12.12 -13.73 7.67
C ASP A 138 -11.23 -12.71 8.42
N SER A 139 -10.09 -12.33 7.83
CA SER A 139 -9.21 -11.32 8.41
C SER A 139 -9.89 -9.94 8.48
N ALA A 140 -9.59 -9.19 9.55
CA ALA A 140 -10.19 -7.88 9.79
C ALA A 140 -10.01 -6.91 8.62
N SER A 141 -8.82 -6.88 8.00
CA SER A 141 -8.52 -6.02 6.86
C SER A 141 -9.30 -6.43 5.60
N TYR A 142 -9.47 -7.72 5.35
CA TYR A 142 -10.25 -8.20 4.20
C TYR A 142 -11.72 -7.83 4.34
N GLN A 143 -12.29 -8.06 5.52
CA GLN A 143 -13.67 -7.70 5.84
C GLN A 143 -13.90 -6.19 5.77
N LEU A 144 -12.93 -5.39 6.23
CA LEU A 144 -12.99 -3.93 6.13
C LEU A 144 -13.05 -3.46 4.67
N ILE A 145 -12.17 -3.97 3.80
CA ILE A 145 -12.18 -3.65 2.37
C ILE A 145 -13.53 -4.02 1.76
N SER A 146 -14.01 -5.25 2.00
CA SER A 146 -15.28 -5.75 1.45
C SER A 146 -16.46 -4.85 1.84
N LYS A 147 -16.56 -4.48 3.12
CA LYS A 147 -17.61 -3.58 3.62
C LYS A 147 -17.51 -2.18 3.04
N TRP A 148 -16.29 -1.71 2.80
CA TRP A 148 -16.05 -0.38 2.24
C TRP A 148 -16.46 -0.33 0.76
N LEU A 149 -16.01 -1.28 -0.06
CA LEU A 149 -16.39 -1.38 -1.48
C LEU A 149 -17.91 -1.47 -1.65
N ALA A 150 -18.58 -2.31 -0.85
CA ALA A 150 -20.04 -2.42 -0.87
C ALA A 150 -20.76 -1.09 -0.58
N LYS A 151 -20.19 -0.21 0.25
CA LYS A 151 -20.74 1.14 0.52
C LYS A 151 -20.52 2.12 -0.64
N LEU A 152 -19.43 1.94 -1.38
CA LEU A 152 -19.11 2.77 -2.54
C LEU A 152 -19.87 2.32 -3.81
N GLY A 153 -20.44 1.12 -3.82
CA GLY A 153 -21.11 0.54 -4.98
C GLY A 153 -20.11 -0.02 -6.01
N GLU A 154 -18.94 -0.42 -5.54
CA GLU A 154 -17.82 -0.98 -6.31
C GLU A 154 -17.74 -2.51 -6.19
#